data_AF-A0A8C2EJK0-F1
#
_entry.id   AF-A0A8C2EJK0-F1
#
_cell.length_a   1.000
_cell.length_b   1.000
_cell.length_c   1.000
_cell.angle_alpha   90.00
_cell.angle_beta   90.00
_cell.angle_gamma   90.00
#
_symmetry.space_group_name_H-M   'P 1'
#
loop_
_entity.id
_entity.type
_entity.pdbx_description
1 polymer ?
#
loop_
_entity_poly.entity_id
_entity_poly.type
_entity_poly.pdbx_seq_one_letter_code
_entity_poly.pdbx_strand_id
1 'polypeptide(L)'
;MLTVSILFLVSADVMPVCLPNKGMYFAAPRAVYNGRITDTMICAGKLEGGVDSCQGDSGGPLVIKENSLWWLVGDTSWGDGCAFRNKPGVYGNVTYFLDWIHEQMRVRFQI
;
A
#
# COMPACT_ATOMS: atom_id res chain seq x y z
N MET A 1 13.70 -13.88 13.11
CA MET A 1 13.82 -12.43 13.36
C MET A 1 13.32 -11.69 12.14
N LEU A 2 12.03 -11.40 12.10
CA LEU A 2 11.52 -10.21 11.44
C LEU A 2 11.00 -9.39 12.63
N THR A 3 11.76 -8.39 13.03
CA THR A 3 11.35 -7.52 14.12
C THR A 3 10.05 -6.86 13.70
N VAL A 4 9.03 -6.94 14.55
CA VAL A 4 7.80 -6.15 14.48
C VAL A 4 8.22 -4.69 14.65
N SER A 5 8.70 -4.10 13.56
CA SER A 5 9.21 -2.75 13.53
C SER A 5 8.23 -1.94 12.71
N ILE A 6 7.25 -1.40 13.44
CA ILE A 6 6.51 -0.16 13.12
C ILE A 6 7.44 0.97 12.59
N LEU A 7 8.76 0.82 12.73
CA LEU A 7 9.82 1.74 12.34
C LEU A 7 10.46 1.50 10.95
N PHE A 8 9.98 0.57 10.12
CA PHE A 8 10.25 0.67 8.69
C PHE A 8 9.09 1.42 8.06
N LEU A 9 9.25 2.73 7.90
CA LEU A 9 8.43 3.49 6.95
C LEU A 9 8.45 2.70 5.64
N VAL A 10 7.30 2.12 5.29
CA VAL A 10 7.04 1.51 3.98
C VAL A 10 7.02 2.70 3.03
N SER A 11 8.20 3.20 2.67
CA SER A 11 8.37 4.29 1.74
C SER A 11 8.33 3.72 0.32
N ALA A 12 7.46 4.28 -0.52
CA ALA A 12 7.44 4.00 -1.95
C ALA A 12 8.75 4.39 -2.66
N ASP A 13 9.63 5.15 -2.00
CA ASP A 13 10.99 5.38 -2.50
C ASP A 13 11.83 4.08 -2.47
N VAL A 14 11.41 3.09 -1.66
CA VAL A 14 12.07 1.78 -1.48
C VAL A 14 11.34 0.67 -2.25
N MET A 15 10.05 0.85 -2.56
CA MET A 15 9.20 -0.14 -3.21
C MET A 15 8.38 0.45 -4.37
N PRO A 16 8.45 -0.14 -5.58
CA PRO A 16 7.60 0.31 -6.67
C PRO A 16 6.13 0.08 -6.32
N VAL A 17 5.32 1.13 -6.45
CA VAL A 17 3.86 1.09 -6.25
C VAL A 17 3.18 0.82 -7.57
N CYS A 18 2.25 -0.12 -7.61
CA CYS A 18 1.49 -0.40 -8.81
C CYS A 18 0.02 0.00 -8.62
N LEU A 19 -0.47 0.87 -9.50
CA LEU A 19 -1.84 1.36 -9.47
C LEU A 19 -2.78 0.46 -10.31
N PRO A 20 -4.02 0.22 -9.86
CA PRO A 20 -4.99 -0.69 -10.51
C PRO A 20 -5.35 -0.30 -11.95
N ASN A 21 -5.27 1.00 -12.28
CA ASN A 21 -5.68 1.56 -13.59
C ASN A 21 -4.58 2.35 -14.33
N LYS A 22 -3.37 2.45 -13.77
CA LYS A 22 -2.27 3.20 -14.39
C LYS A 22 -1.04 2.36 -14.73
N GLY A 23 -1.17 1.03 -14.72
CA GLY A 23 -0.18 0.06 -15.21
C GLY A 23 1.27 0.53 -15.03
N MET A 24 1.85 0.39 -13.84
CA MET A 24 3.13 1.04 -13.59
C MET A 24 4.32 0.20 -14.07
N TYR A 25 5.08 0.80 -15.00
CA TYR A 25 6.46 0.57 -15.49
C TYR A 25 7.06 -0.83 -15.64
N PHE A 26 6.73 -1.85 -14.86
CA PHE A 26 7.26 -3.21 -15.03
C PHE A 26 6.20 -4.22 -14.56
N ALA A 27 5.39 -4.70 -15.51
CA ALA A 27 4.35 -5.75 -15.40
C ALA A 27 3.17 -5.49 -14.43
N ALA A 28 1.95 -5.56 -14.97
CA ALA A 28 0.71 -5.22 -14.26
C ALA A 28 0.36 -6.22 -13.12
N PRO A 29 0.12 -5.75 -11.88
CA PRO A 29 -0.28 -6.59 -10.73
C PRO A 29 -1.62 -7.32 -10.93
N ARG A 30 -2.46 -6.79 -11.82
CA ARG A 30 -3.74 -7.41 -12.18
C ARG A 30 -3.53 -8.82 -12.75
N ALA A 31 -2.42 -9.05 -13.45
CA ALA A 31 -2.05 -10.38 -13.94
C ALA A 31 -1.48 -11.27 -12.82
N VAL A 32 -0.75 -10.70 -11.86
CA VAL A 32 -0.16 -11.42 -10.73
C VAL A 32 -1.24 -12.00 -9.81
N TYR A 33 -2.25 -11.21 -9.50
CA TYR A 33 -3.35 -11.60 -8.61
C TYR A 33 -4.62 -12.02 -9.36
N ASN A 34 -4.52 -12.42 -10.63
CA ASN A 34 -5.64 -12.91 -11.45
C ASN A 34 -6.91 -12.01 -11.37
N GLY A 35 -6.75 -10.69 -11.38
CA GLY A 35 -7.86 -9.74 -11.33
C GLY A 35 -8.46 -9.49 -9.95
N ARG A 36 -7.88 -10.02 -8.86
CA ARG A 36 -8.37 -9.78 -7.49
C ARG A 36 -8.09 -8.38 -6.95
N ILE A 37 -7.21 -7.61 -7.59
CA ILE A 37 -6.94 -6.22 -7.22
C ILE A 37 -8.03 -5.31 -7.79
N THR A 38 -8.71 -4.60 -6.89
CA THR A 38 -9.79 -3.66 -7.20
C THR A 38 -9.30 -2.21 -7.18
N ASP A 39 -10.13 -1.24 -7.56
CA ASP A 39 -9.77 0.18 -7.58
C ASP A 39 -9.50 0.77 -6.18
N THR A 40 -10.05 0.13 -5.15
CA THR A 40 -9.84 0.49 -3.73
C THR A 40 -8.52 -0.03 -3.17
N MET A 41 -7.73 -0.72 -3.97
CA MET A 41 -6.48 -1.37 -3.57
C MET A 41 -5.32 -0.89 -4.44
N ILE A 42 -4.13 -0.83 -3.85
CA ILE A 42 -2.85 -0.62 -4.55
C ILE A 42 -1.87 -1.69 -4.10
N CYS A 43 -0.91 -2.04 -4.97
CA CYS A 43 0.16 -2.97 -4.61
C CYS A 43 1.47 -2.20 -4.41
N ALA A 44 2.33 -2.67 -3.53
CA ALA A 44 3.70 -2.19 -3.43
C ALA A 44 4.65 -3.35 -3.12
N GLY A 45 5.79 -3.38 -3.81
CA GLY A 45 6.79 -4.42 -3.61
C GLY A 45 7.54 -4.76 -4.89
N LYS A 46 8.73 -5.36 -4.72
CA LYS A 46 9.55 -5.79 -5.86
C LYS A 46 9.06 -7.13 -6.40
N LEU A 47 8.95 -7.27 -7.72
CA LEU A 47 8.56 -8.55 -8.33
C LEU A 47 9.61 -9.64 -8.09
N GLU A 48 10.86 -9.27 -7.87
CA GLU A 48 11.93 -10.20 -7.50
C GLU A 48 11.75 -10.78 -6.09
N GLY A 49 10.91 -10.16 -5.26
CA GLY A 49 10.73 -10.46 -3.84
C GLY A 49 11.74 -9.73 -2.95
N GLY A 50 11.89 -10.21 -1.71
CA GLY A 50 12.89 -9.76 -0.74
C GLY A 50 12.48 -8.57 0.15
N VAL A 51 11.70 -7.61 -0.38
CA VAL A 51 11.20 -6.46 0.40
C VAL A 51 9.69 -6.40 0.29
N ASP A 52 9.00 -6.47 1.42
CA ASP A 52 7.55 -6.46 1.55
C ASP A 52 7.15 -6.12 2.98
N SER A 53 5.91 -5.68 3.17
CA SER A 53 5.24 -5.72 4.47
C SER A 53 4.96 -7.16 4.89
N CYS A 54 4.75 -7.39 6.19
CA CYS A 54 4.44 -8.72 6.69
C CYS A 54 3.40 -8.72 7.82
N GLN A 55 3.19 -9.91 8.39
CA GLN A 55 2.27 -10.11 9.50
C GLN A 55 2.63 -9.20 10.67
N GLY A 56 1.65 -8.44 11.16
CA GLY A 56 1.83 -7.44 12.21
C GLY A 56 1.96 -6.00 11.70
N ASP A 57 2.15 -5.80 10.40
CA ASP A 57 2.21 -4.45 9.80
C ASP A 57 0.85 -3.93 9.33
N SER A 58 -0.22 -4.71 9.47
CA SER A 58 -1.59 -4.35 9.04
C SER A 58 -2.04 -3.03 9.66
N GLY A 59 -2.59 -2.13 8.82
CA GLY A 59 -2.93 -0.75 9.18
C GLY A 59 -1.75 0.22 9.21
N GLY A 60 -0.52 -0.26 9.00
CA GLY A 60 0.67 0.56 8.90
C GLY A 60 0.70 1.44 7.65
N PRO A 61 1.39 2.58 7.68
CA PRO A 61 1.36 3.56 6.59
C PRO A 61 2.30 3.19 5.44
N LEU A 62 1.78 3.19 4.21
CA LEU A 62 2.55 3.27 2.95
C LEU A 62 2.63 4.74 2.53
N VAL A 63 3.85 5.30 2.54
CA VAL A 63 4.10 6.72 2.28
C VAL A 63 4.97 6.94 1.04
N ILE A 64 4.78 8.03 0.31
CA ILE A 64 5.69 8.47 -0.75
C ILE A 64 6.34 9.80 -0.36
N LYS A 65 7.58 10.05 -0.77
CA LYS A 65 8.22 11.35 -0.56
C LYS A 65 8.15 12.19 -1.84
N GLU A 66 7.47 13.32 -1.78
CA GLU A 66 7.41 14.28 -2.87
C GLU A 66 7.71 15.69 -2.35
N ASN A 67 8.62 16.42 -2.99
CA ASN A 67 8.98 17.80 -2.62
C ASN A 67 9.33 17.97 -1.12
N SER A 68 10.05 17.01 -0.55
CA SER A 68 10.41 16.94 0.89
C SER A 68 9.24 16.71 1.86
N LEU A 69 8.04 16.43 1.37
CA LEU A 69 6.88 16.04 2.16
C LEU A 69 6.61 14.54 2.02
N TRP A 70 6.12 13.94 3.11
CA TRP A 70 5.69 12.55 3.14
C TRP A 70 4.17 12.48 3.00
N TRP A 71 3.71 11.81 1.95
CA TRP A 71 2.30 11.64 1.65
C TRP A 71 1.86 10.21 1.96
N LEU A 72 0.81 10.04 2.76
CA LEU A 72 0.18 8.75 2.98
C LEU A 72 -0.63 8.36 1.74
N VAL A 73 -0.23 7.28 1.07
CA VAL A 73 -0.88 6.81 -0.17
C VAL A 73 -1.56 5.45 0.00
N GLY A 74 -1.21 4.70 1.04
CA GLY A 74 -1.90 3.46 1.36
C GLY A 74 -1.75 3.02 2.81
N ASP A 75 -2.52 2.01 3.17
CA ASP A 75 -2.45 1.32 4.45
C ASP A 75 -2.24 -0.18 4.22
N THR A 76 -1.34 -0.81 4.98
CA THR A 76 -1.03 -2.23 4.82
C THR A 76 -2.27 -3.08 5.07
N SER A 77 -2.64 -3.92 4.10
CA SER A 77 -3.86 -4.70 4.19
C SER A 77 -3.57 -6.20 4.24
N TRP A 78 -3.11 -6.79 3.13
CA TRP A 78 -2.92 -8.23 3.01
C TRP A 78 -1.84 -8.58 1.96
N GLY A 79 -1.46 -9.85 1.90
CA GLY A 79 -0.50 -10.37 0.92
C GLY A 79 -0.44 -11.89 0.95
N ASP A 80 0.10 -12.49 -0.10
CA ASP A 80 0.29 -13.94 -0.21
C ASP A 80 1.67 -14.32 0.35
N GLY A 81 1.76 -14.48 1.67
CA GLY A 81 3.05 -14.58 2.34
C GLY A 81 3.74 -13.21 2.42
N CYS A 82 5.05 -13.21 2.64
CA CYS A 82 5.83 -11.96 2.73
C CYS A 82 7.08 -12.07 1.85
N ALA A 83 7.33 -11.03 1.06
CA ALA A 83 8.55 -10.88 0.26
C ALA A 83 8.78 -12.00 -0.76
N PHE A 84 7.70 -12.64 -1.22
CA PHE A 84 7.76 -13.67 -2.25
C PHE A 84 7.86 -13.07 -3.65
N ARG A 85 8.57 -13.79 -4.52
CA ARG A 85 8.69 -13.42 -5.94
C ARG A 85 7.29 -13.39 -6.57
N ASN A 86 7.03 -12.35 -7.37
CA ASN A 86 5.76 -12.09 -8.03
C ASN A 86 4.57 -12.06 -7.06
N LYS A 87 4.76 -11.62 -5.81
CA LYS A 87 3.69 -11.51 -4.82
C LYS A 87 3.91 -10.26 -3.97
N PRO A 88 3.69 -9.06 -4.55
CA PRO A 88 3.84 -7.81 -3.81
C PRO A 88 2.72 -7.63 -2.77
N GLY A 89 3.01 -6.97 -1.66
CA GLY A 89 2.00 -6.62 -0.67
C GLY A 89 0.85 -5.78 -1.26
N VAL A 90 -0.34 -5.96 -0.69
CA VAL A 90 -1.56 -5.26 -1.07
C VAL A 90 -1.96 -4.31 0.04
N TYR A 91 -2.25 -3.07 -0.36
CA TYR A 91 -2.55 -1.94 0.50
C TYR A 91 -3.90 -1.35 0.12
N GLY A 92 -4.60 -0.73 1.08
CA GLY A 92 -5.75 0.11 0.77
C GLY A 92 -5.31 1.37 0.03
N ASN A 93 -6.12 1.82 -0.93
CA ASN A 93 -5.83 3.02 -1.71
C ASN A 93 -6.35 4.25 -0.96
N VAL A 94 -5.49 4.91 -0.16
CA VAL A 94 -5.89 6.08 0.63
C VAL A 94 -6.44 7.20 -0.25
N THR A 95 -5.89 7.37 -1.46
CA THR A 95 -6.38 8.38 -2.42
C THR A 95 -7.82 8.10 -2.87
N TYR A 96 -8.23 6.83 -2.99
CA TYR A 96 -9.61 6.46 -3.29
C TYR A 96 -10.56 6.80 -2.14
N PHE A 97 -10.10 6.69 -0.89
CA PHE A 97 -10.93 6.88 0.30
C PHE A 97 -10.95 8.31 0.85
N LEU A 98 -10.31 9.29 0.19
CA LEU A 98 -10.20 10.66 0.70
C LEU A 98 -11.54 11.31 1.04
N ASP A 99 -12.57 11.12 0.21
CA ASP A 99 -13.89 11.70 0.46
C ASP A 99 -14.51 11.14 1.75
N TRP A 100 -14.42 9.81 1.94
CA TRP A 100 -14.88 9.16 3.16
C TRP A 100 -14.08 9.59 4.38
N ILE A 101 -12.75 9.65 4.26
CA ILE A 101 -11.86 10.12 5.35
C ILE A 101 -12.24 11.54 5.77
N HIS A 102 -12.39 12.45 4.80
CA HIS A 102 -12.80 13.82 5.05
C HIS A 102 -14.19 13.90 5.69
N GLU A 103 -15.12 13.04 5.28
CA GLU A 103 -16.44 12.96 5.92
C GLU A 103 -16.36 12.53 7.39
N GLN A 104 -15.57 11.50 7.71
CA GLN A 104 -15.41 11.03 9.09
C GLN A 104 -14.64 12.02 9.97
N MET A 105 -13.73 12.81 9.39
CA MET A 105 -12.98 13.85 10.10
C MET A 105 -13.81 15.11 10.41
N ARG A 106 -14.98 15.27 9.79
CA ARG A 106 -15.89 16.38 10.16
C ARG A 106 -16.37 16.17 11.58
N VAL A 107 -16.04 17.11 12.46
CA VAL A 107 -16.56 17.14 13.83
C VAL A 107 -18.09 17.18 13.77
N ARG A 108 -18.73 16.07 14.11
CA ARG A 108 -20.18 16.04 14.36
C ARG A 108 -20.42 16.72 15.70
N PHE A 109 -20.70 18.01 15.68
CA PHE A 109 -21.37 18.65 16.81
C PHE A 109 -22.79 18.08 16.86
N GLN A 110 -22.95 17.02 17.63
CA GLN A 110 -24.26 16.49 17.98
C GLN A 110 -24.74 17.32 19.17
N ILE A 111 -25.47 18.39 18.86
CA ILE A 111 -26.26 19.16 19.83
C ILE A 111 -27.62 18.47 19.96
#